data_AF-A0A9E2NWR8-F1
#
_entry.id   AF-A0A9E2NWR8-F1
#
_cell.length_a   1.000
_cell.length_b   1.000
_cell.length_c   1.000
_cell.angle_alpha   90.00
_cell.angle_beta   90.00
_cell.angle_gamma   90.00
#
_symmetry.space_group_name_H-M   'P 1'
#
loop_
_entity.id
_entity.type
_entity.pdbx_description
1 polymer ?
#
loop_
_entity_poly.entity_id
_entity_poly.type
_entity_poly.pdbx_seq_one_letter_code
_entity_poly.pdbx_strand_id
1 'polypeptide(L)' 'MIRDINAQVEKALNEVEMRYSKGMKFTIYDLLATKVCENESNFSTYKNRLQAQLSPKRIAQLHSTRNGINTYIKL' A
#
# COMPACT_ATOMS: atom_id res chain seq x y z
N MET A 1 0.68 -15.19 -10.59
CA MET A 1 0.15 -13.87 -10.99
C MET A 1 -0.97 -13.52 -10.01
N ILE A 2 -1.06 -12.25 -9.57
CA ILE A 2 -2.16 -11.80 -8.69
C ILE A 2 -3.48 -11.95 -9.46
N ARG A 3 -4.32 -12.91 -9.03
CA ARG A 3 -5.58 -13.25 -9.71
C ARG A 3 -6.62 -12.12 -9.60
N ASP A 4 -6.74 -11.55 -8.41
CA ASP A 4 -7.64 -10.43 -8.13
C ASP A 4 -6.86 -9.29 -7.48
N ILE A 5 -6.48 -8.31 -8.28
CA ILE A 5 -5.72 -7.16 -7.81
C ILE A 5 -6.56 -6.28 -6.89
N ASN A 6 -7.86 -6.12 -7.17
CA ASN A 6 -8.71 -5.22 -6.40
C ASN A 6 -8.91 -5.75 -4.99
N ALA A 7 -9.20 -7.04 -4.85
CA ALA A 7 -9.33 -7.67 -3.55
C ALA A 7 -8.03 -7.60 -2.73
N GLN A 8 -6.86 -7.75 -3.37
CA GLN A 8 -5.57 -7.61 -2.67
C GLN A 8 -5.29 -6.17 -2.26
N VAL A 9 -5.64 -5.19 -3.10
CA VAL A 9 -5.54 -3.77 -2.74
C VAL A 9 -6.42 -3.47 -1.53
N GLU A 10 -7.67 -3.94 -1.51
CA GLU A 10 -8.57 -3.76 -0.36
C GLU A 10 -8.01 -4.37 0.92
N LYS A 11 -7.43 -5.57 0.86
CA LYS A 11 -6.75 -6.19 2.01
C LYS A 11 -5.61 -5.32 2.54
N ALA A 12 -4.79 -4.75 1.64
CA ALA A 12 -3.69 -3.88 2.03
C ALA A 12 -4.19 -2.57 2.66
N LEU A 13 -5.25 -1.96 2.11
CA LEU A 13 -5.86 -0.76 2.70
C LEU A 13 -6.45 -1.05 4.10
N ASN A 14 -7.13 -2.19 4.25
CA ASN A 14 -7.67 -2.63 5.54
C ASN A 14 -6.55 -2.90 6.54
N GLU A 15 -5.43 -3.51 6.11
CA GLU A 15 -4.25 -3.68 6.97
C GLU A 15 -3.72 -2.33 7.46
N VAL A 16 -3.64 -1.32 6.59
CA VAL A 16 -3.19 0.02 6.98
C VAL A 16 -4.10 0.60 8.06
N GLU A 17 -5.42 0.56 7.86
CA GLU A 17 -6.40 1.07 8.83
C GLU A 17 -6.37 0.33 10.17
N MET A 18 -6.15 -0.99 10.18
CA MET A 18 -6.13 -1.79 11.41
C MET A 18 -4.80 -1.71 12.16
N ARG A 19 -3.67 -1.63 11.44
CA ARG A 19 -2.33 -1.82 12.02
C ARG A 19 -1.59 -0.51 12.32
N TYR A 20 -1.92 0.58 11.63
CA TYR A 20 -1.21 1.85 11.77
C TYR A 20 -2.10 2.92 12.40
N SER A 21 -1.60 3.49 13.49
CA SER A 21 -2.20 4.67 14.12
C SER A 21 -1.88 5.95 13.35
N LYS A 22 -2.73 6.96 13.52
CA LYS A 22 -2.52 8.30 12.93
C LYS A 22 -1.12 8.84 13.23
N GLY A 23 -0.47 9.39 12.21
CA GLY A 23 0.89 9.92 12.29
C GLY A 23 2.01 8.88 12.13
N MET A 24 1.68 7.59 12.15
CA MET A 24 2.67 6.54 11.89
C MET A 24 3.12 6.55 10.43
N LYS A 25 4.42 6.32 10.22
CA LYS A 25 5.02 6.23 8.89
C LYS A 25 5.16 4.77 8.47
N PHE A 26 4.95 4.51 7.18
CA PHE A 26 5.08 3.17 6.61
C PHE A 26 5.37 3.23 5.12
N THR A 27 5.87 2.14 4.57
CA THR A 27 5.94 1.89 3.13
C THR A 27 4.97 0.78 2.77
N ILE A 28 4.55 0.71 1.51
CA ILE A 28 3.67 -0.39 1.08
C ILE A 28 4.31 -1.77 1.26
N TYR A 29 5.64 -1.85 1.28
CA TYR A 29 6.42 -3.09 1.47
C TYR A 29 6.42 -3.59 2.93
N ASP A 30 6.02 -2.74 3.88
CA ASP A 30 5.84 -3.14 5.29
C ASP A 30 4.56 -3.96 5.51
N LEU A 31 3.61 -3.85 4.55
CA LEU A 31 2.30 -4.51 4.61
C LEU A 31 2.44 -6.00 4.29
N LEU A 32 1.84 -6.84 5.13
CA LEU A 32 1.76 -8.29 4.92
C LEU A 32 1.03 -8.61 3.61
N ALA A 33 -0.05 -7.89 3.30
CA ALA A 33 -0.79 -8.06 2.05
C ALA A 33 0.08 -7.81 0.81
N THR A 34 1.01 -6.85 0.88
CA THR A 34 1.96 -6.57 -0.20
C THR A 34 3.00 -7.68 -0.33
N LYS A 35 3.56 -8.16 0.79
CA LYS A 35 4.60 -9.21 0.78
C LYS A 35 4.17 -10.50 0.08
N VAL A 36 2.90 -10.88 0.21
CA VAL A 36 2.34 -12.06 -0.49
C VAL A 36 2.34 -11.88 -2.01
N CYS A 37 2.36 -10.64 -2.49
CA CYS A 37 2.25 -10.31 -3.91
C CYS A 37 3.58 -9.87 -4.57
N GLU A 38 4.66 -9.65 -3.79
CA GLU A 38 5.89 -9.00 -4.28
C GLU A 38 6.59 -9.75 -5.43
N ASN A 39 6.51 -11.08 -5.44
CA ASN A 39 7.15 -11.92 -6.47
C ASN A 39 6.27 -12.15 -7.71
N GLU A 40 5.10 -11.51 -7.78
CA GLU A 40 4.15 -11.73 -8.86
C GLU A 40 4.44 -10.87 -10.09
N SER A 41 4.25 -11.45 -11.29
CA SER A 41 4.56 -10.78 -12.56
C SER A 41 3.81 -9.47 -12.80
N ASN A 42 2.62 -9.31 -12.19
CA ASN A 42 1.77 -8.12 -12.27
C ASN A 42 1.81 -7.26 -10.98
N PHE A 43 2.85 -7.40 -10.15
CA PHE A 43 3.01 -6.65 -8.91
C PHE A 43 3.01 -5.12 -9.13
N SER A 44 3.61 -4.65 -10.23
CA SER A 44 3.61 -3.21 -10.58
C SER A 44 2.20 -2.63 -10.71
N THR A 45 1.26 -3.40 -11.28
CA THR A 45 -0.15 -3.00 -11.38
C THR A 45 -0.80 -2.91 -10.01
N TYR A 46 -0.54 -3.89 -9.13
CA TYR A 46 -1.01 -3.84 -7.73
C TYR A 46 -0.46 -2.63 -6.99
N LYS A 47 0.86 -2.39 -7.05
CA LYS A 47 1.54 -1.24 -6.43
C LYS A 47 0.90 0.07 -6.88
N ASN A 48 0.76 0.28 -8.19
CA ASN A 48 0.20 1.52 -8.72
C ASN A 48 -1.26 1.73 -8.26
N ARG A 49 -2.08 0.67 -8.24
CA ARG A 49 -3.47 0.76 -7.77
C ARG A 49 -3.56 1.05 -6.27
N LEU A 50 -2.74 0.39 -5.44
CA LEU A 50 -2.71 0.64 -4.00
C LEU A 50 -2.34 2.10 -3.71
N GLN A 51 -1.27 2.58 -4.33
CA GLN A 51 -0.79 3.95 -4.15
C GLN A 51 -1.83 5.00 -4.60
N ALA A 52 -2.54 4.74 -5.70
CA ALA A 52 -3.60 5.60 -6.19
C ALA A 52 -4.82 5.68 -5.26
N GLN A 53 -5.05 4.67 -4.41
CA GLN A 53 -6.20 4.65 -3.50
C GLN A 53 -5.93 5.25 -2.11
N LEU A 54 -4.68 5.28 -1.66
CA LEU A 54 -4.33 5.75 -0.30
C LEU A 54 -4.76 7.20 -0.02
N SER A 55 -4.53 8.11 -0.97
CA SER A 55 -4.83 9.53 -0.83
C SER A 55 -6.33 9.85 -1.01
N PRO A 56 -7.03 9.39 -2.08
CA PRO A 56 -8.46 9.66 -2.26
C PRO A 56 -9.33 9.10 -1.13
N LYS A 57 -8.96 7.95 -0.56
CA LYS A 57 -9.68 7.35 0.59
C LYS A 57 -9.28 7.98 1.93
N ARG A 58 -8.39 8.98 1.95
CA ARG A 58 -7.85 9.62 3.15
C ARG A 58 -7.28 8.64 4.18
N ILE A 59 -6.72 7.52 3.70
CA ILE A 59 -6.12 6.49 4.54
C ILE A 59 -4.72 6.94 4.96
N ALA A 60 -3.92 7.34 3.98
CA ALA A 60 -2.56 7.81 4.21
C ALA A 60 -2.15 8.85 3.16
N GLN A 61 -1.24 9.74 3.53
CA GLN A 61 -0.66 10.75 2.66
C GLN A 61 0.78 10.40 2.32
N LEU A 62 1.22 10.74 1.11
CA LEU A 62 2.63 10.66 0.73
C LEU A 62 3.45 11.60 1.62
N HIS A 63 4.41 11.04 2.37
CA HIS A 63 5.29 11.79 3.26
C HIS A 63 6.63 12.11 2.58
N SER A 64 7.22 11.13 1.90
CA SER A 64 8.48 11.32 1.17
C SER A 64 8.70 10.22 0.14
N THR A 65 9.57 10.49 -0.83
CA THR A 65 10.03 9.50 -1.82
C THR A 65 11.55 9.46 -1.79
N ARG A 66 12.12 8.27 -1.61
CA ARG A 66 13.58 8.05 -1.64
C ARG A 66 13.88 6.80 -2.45
N ASN A 67 14.77 6.91 -3.45
CA ASN A 67 15.17 5.81 -4.33
C ASN A 67 13.97 5.04 -4.95
N GLY A 68 12.91 5.75 -5.34
CA GLY A 68 11.70 5.14 -5.91
C GLY A 68 10.78 4.41 -4.92
N ILE A 69 11.08 4.48 -3.62
CA ILE A 69 10.23 3.97 -2.54
C ILE A 69 9.49 5.15 -1.90
N ASN A 70 8.16 5.03 -1.85
CA ASN A 70 7.28 6.01 -1.23
C ASN A 70 7.07 5.64 0.24
N THR A 71 7.36 6.59 1.12
CA THR A 71 6.98 6.55 2.53
C THR A 71 5.68 7.34 2.68
N TYR A 72 4.72 6.73 3.36
CA TYR A 72 3.41 7.29 3.65
C TYR A 72 3.31 7.60 5.15
N ILE A 73 2.44 8.55 5.49
CA ILE A 73 2.01 8.82 6.87
C ILE A 73 0.52 8.56 7.00
N LYS A 74 0.11 7.79 8.00
CA LYS A 74 -1.31 7.53 8.29
C LYS A 74 -2.02 8.83 8.69
N LEU A 75 -3.17 9.07 8.06
CA LEU A 75 -4.05 10.21 8.35
C LEU A 75 -5.02 9.94 9.50
#